data_AF-A6NHC7-F1
#
_entry.id   AF-A6NHC7-F1
#
_cell.length_a   1.000
_cell.length_b   1.000
_cell.length_c   1.000
_cell.angle_alpha   90.00
_cell.angle_beta   90.00
_cell.angle_gamma   90.00
#
_symmetry.space_group_name_H-M   'P 1'
#
loop_
_entity.id
_entity.type
_entity.pdbx_description
1 polymer ?
#
loop_
_entity_poly.entity_id
_entity_poly.type
_entity_poly.pdbx_seq_one_letter_code
_entity_poly.pdbx_strand_id
1 'polypeptide(L)'
;MAAARDPPEVSLREATQRKLRRFSELRGKLVARGEFWDIVAITAADEKQELAYNQQLSEKLKRKELPLGVQYHVFVDPAGAKIGNGGSTLCALQCLEKLYGDKWNSFTILLIHSDEWKKKVSESYVITIERLEDDLQIKEKELTELRNIFG
;
A
#
# COMPACT_ATOMS: atom_id res chain seq x y z
N MET A 1 9.83 -38.61 4.51
CA MET A 1 9.44 -37.70 3.40
C MET A 1 9.53 -36.28 3.91
N ALA A 2 10.60 -35.56 3.56
CA ALA A 2 10.71 -34.14 3.85
C ALA A 2 9.89 -33.38 2.80
N ALA A 3 8.87 -32.64 3.23
CA ALA A 3 8.15 -31.74 2.34
C ALA A 3 9.15 -30.72 1.79
N ALA A 4 9.28 -30.66 0.47
CA ALA A 4 10.04 -29.62 -0.20
C ALA A 4 9.45 -28.27 0.23
N ARG A 5 10.21 -27.51 1.01
CA ARG A 5 9.84 -26.13 1.36
C ARG A 5 10.06 -25.30 0.11
N ASP A 6 9.01 -24.67 -0.40
CA ASP A 6 9.12 -23.73 -1.51
C ASP A 6 10.18 -22.65 -1.20
N PRO A 7 10.95 -22.19 -2.20
CA PRO A 7 11.92 -21.13 -1.99
C PRO A 7 11.22 -19.89 -1.41
N PRO A 8 11.82 -19.19 -0.42
CA PRO A 8 11.18 -18.08 0.28
C PRO A 8 10.74 -16.94 -0.66
N GLU A 9 11.40 -16.76 -1.81
CA GLU A 9 11.03 -15.77 -2.83
C GLU A 9 9.71 -16.10 -3.54
N VAL A 10 9.44 -17.38 -3.84
CA VAL A 10 8.19 -17.84 -4.47
C VAL A 10 7.02 -17.60 -3.52
N SER A 11 7.20 -17.93 -2.23
CA SER A 11 6.20 -17.71 -1.18
C SER A 11 5.85 -16.22 -0.99
N LEU A 12 6.85 -15.33 -1.03
CA LEU A 12 6.65 -13.89 -0.87
C LEU A 12 5.93 -13.25 -2.07
N ARG A 13 6.29 -13.65 -3.29
CA ARG A 13 5.65 -13.18 -4.52
C ARG A 13 4.17 -13.55 -4.54
N GLU A 14 3.85 -14.80 -4.23
CA GLU A 14 2.46 -15.24 -4.16
C GLU A 14 1.66 -14.53 -3.07
N ALA A 15 2.25 -14.34 -1.89
CA ALA A 15 1.61 -13.60 -0.80
C ALA A 15 1.30 -12.16 -1.21
N THR A 16 2.21 -11.53 -1.97
CA THR A 16 2.01 -10.18 -2.53
C THR A 16 0.88 -10.18 -3.56
N GLN A 17 0.90 -11.11 -4.52
CA GLN A 17 -0.17 -11.22 -5.53
C GLN A 17 -1.54 -11.49 -4.89
N ARG A 18 -1.62 -12.32 -3.83
CA ARG A 18 -2.86 -12.56 -3.08
C ARG A 18 -3.41 -11.27 -2.47
N LYS A 19 -2.56 -10.46 -1.84
CA LYS A 19 -2.95 -9.16 -1.26
C LYS A 19 -3.45 -8.20 -2.34
N LEU A 20 -2.79 -8.15 -3.50
CA LEU A 20 -3.17 -7.27 -4.61
C LEU A 20 -4.48 -7.70 -5.27
N ARG A 21 -4.69 -9.00 -5.49
CA ARG A 21 -5.97 -9.54 -5.97
C ARG A 21 -7.10 -9.16 -5.02
N ARG A 22 -6.93 -9.41 -3.71
CA ARG A 22 -7.91 -9.02 -2.70
C ARG A 22 -8.18 -7.52 -2.70
N PHE A 23 -7.15 -6.68 -2.75
CA PHE A 23 -7.34 -5.23 -2.85
C PHE A 23 -8.12 -4.85 -4.12
N SER A 24 -7.79 -5.48 -5.25
CA SER A 24 -8.47 -5.22 -6.52
C SER A 24 -9.96 -5.55 -6.48
N GLU A 25 -10.34 -6.61 -5.77
CA GLU A 25 -11.72 -7.02 -5.58
C GLU A 25 -12.52 -6.04 -4.71
N LEU A 26 -11.88 -5.26 -3.85
CA LEU A 26 -12.52 -4.32 -2.91
C LEU A 26 -12.67 -2.91 -3.50
N ARG A 27 -11.95 -2.57 -4.58
CA ARG A 27 -12.01 -1.24 -5.20
C ARG A 27 -13.44 -0.87 -5.58
N GLY A 28 -13.87 0.33 -5.18
CA GLY A 28 -15.21 0.84 -5.49
C GLY A 28 -16.37 0.16 -4.76
N LYS A 29 -16.10 -0.81 -3.88
CA LYS A 29 -17.10 -1.48 -3.05
C LYS A 29 -17.14 -0.88 -1.66
N LEU A 30 -18.32 -0.87 -1.05
CA LEU A 30 -18.45 -0.59 0.37
C LEU A 30 -17.91 -1.79 1.14
N VAL A 31 -16.89 -1.59 1.96
CA VAL A 31 -16.31 -2.65 2.79
C VAL A 31 -16.89 -2.64 4.18
N ALA A 32 -17.16 -3.82 4.73
CA ALA A 32 -17.56 -3.98 6.12
C ALA A 32 -16.35 -3.95 7.05
N ARG A 33 -16.59 -3.71 8.35
CA ARG A 33 -15.53 -3.81 9.38
C ARG A 33 -14.86 -5.18 9.32
N GLY A 34 -13.53 -5.20 9.34
CA GLY A 34 -12.71 -6.43 9.30
C GLY A 34 -12.45 -6.99 7.90
N GLU A 35 -13.12 -6.50 6.85
CA GLU A 35 -12.79 -6.88 5.47
C GLU A 35 -11.57 -6.15 4.93
N PHE A 36 -11.39 -4.91 5.38
CA PHE A 36 -10.28 -4.02 5.11
C PHE A 36 -9.97 -3.17 6.34
N TRP A 37 -8.97 -2.29 6.23
CA TRP A 37 -8.67 -1.30 7.24
C TRP A 37 -9.84 -0.36 7.46
N ASP A 38 -10.17 -0.08 8.72
CA ASP A 38 -11.19 0.90 9.08
C ASP A 38 -10.72 2.33 8.78
N ILE A 39 -9.42 2.57 8.98
CA ILE A 39 -8.76 3.85 8.75
C ILE A 39 -7.48 3.66 7.94
N VAL A 40 -7.26 4.53 6.96
CA VAL A 40 -5.98 4.71 6.27
C VAL A 40 -5.49 6.12 6.57
N ALA A 41 -4.43 6.22 7.37
CA ALA A 41 -3.78 7.46 7.74
C ALA A 41 -2.50 7.64 6.92
N ILE A 42 -2.32 8.81 6.31
CA ILE A 42 -1.14 9.16 5.53
C ILE A 42 -0.47 10.35 6.19
N THR A 43 0.82 10.27 6.46
CA THR A 43 1.56 11.45 6.97
C THR A 43 1.94 12.37 5.82
N ALA A 44 2.05 13.67 6.07
CA ALA A 44 2.55 14.69 5.15
C ALA A 44 3.57 15.57 5.90
N ALA A 45 4.63 15.97 5.21
CA ALA A 45 5.68 16.82 5.77
C ALA A 45 5.27 18.29 5.89
N ASP A 46 4.28 18.73 5.09
CA ASP A 46 3.76 20.10 5.08
C ASP A 46 2.33 20.16 4.51
N GLU A 47 1.67 21.32 4.66
CA GLU A 47 0.31 21.59 4.18
C GLU A 47 0.16 21.45 2.67
N LYS A 48 1.22 21.75 1.91
CA LYS A 48 1.19 21.62 0.44
C LYS A 48 1.12 20.15 0.04
N GLN A 49 1.85 19.29 0.73
CA GLN A 49 1.83 17.85 0.53
C GLN A 49 0.49 17.25 0.98
N GLU A 50 -0.07 17.72 2.11
CA GLU A 50 -1.41 17.33 2.53
C GLU A 50 -2.46 17.65 1.47
N LEU A 51 -2.48 18.89 0.97
CA LEU A 51 -3.42 19.31 -0.07
C LEU A 51 -3.31 18.42 -1.31
N ALA A 52 -2.09 18.13 -1.75
CA ALA A 52 -1.85 17.26 -2.91
C ALA A 52 -2.35 15.83 -2.66
N TYR A 53 -2.14 15.27 -1.47
CA TYR A 53 -2.56 13.91 -1.13
C TYR A 53 -4.08 13.81 -0.97
N ASN A 54 -4.71 14.81 -0.36
CA ASN A 54 -6.17 14.90 -0.30
C ASN A 54 -6.80 15.00 -1.69
N GLN A 55 -6.21 15.79 -2.59
CA GLN A 55 -6.66 15.84 -3.99
C GLN A 55 -6.56 14.47 -4.66
N GLN A 56 -5.42 13.78 -4.55
CA GLN A 56 -5.22 12.44 -5.10
C GLN A 56 -6.23 11.43 -4.52
N LEU A 57 -6.43 11.41 -3.21
CA LEU A 57 -7.43 10.55 -2.56
C LEU A 57 -8.82 10.82 -3.11
N SER A 58 -9.21 12.09 -3.22
CA SER A 58 -10.53 12.49 -3.72
C SER A 58 -10.76 12.02 -5.15
N GLU A 59 -9.76 12.13 -6.03
CA GLU A 59 -9.86 11.66 -7.40
C GLU A 59 -9.92 10.14 -7.48
N LYS A 60 -9.10 9.44 -6.69
CA LYS A 60 -9.10 7.97 -6.64
C LYS A 60 -10.42 7.42 -6.13
N LEU A 61 -11.03 8.05 -5.14
CA LEU A 61 -12.38 7.72 -4.68
C LEU A 61 -13.43 7.96 -5.77
N LYS A 62 -13.37 9.10 -6.47
CA LYS A 62 -14.27 9.40 -7.61
C LYS A 62 -14.13 8.37 -8.74
N ARG A 63 -12.91 7.95 -9.05
CA ARG A 63 -12.59 6.90 -10.03
C ARG A 63 -12.86 5.48 -9.52
N LYS A 64 -13.34 5.32 -8.28
CA LYS A 64 -13.59 4.03 -7.62
C LYS A 64 -12.34 3.12 -7.55
N GLU A 65 -11.17 3.73 -7.50
CA GLU A 65 -9.88 3.02 -7.37
C GLU A 65 -9.56 2.63 -5.92
N LEU A 66 -10.35 3.09 -4.95
CA LEU A 66 -10.18 2.81 -3.53
C LEU A 66 -11.45 2.16 -2.95
N PRO A 67 -11.33 1.29 -1.93
CA PRO A 67 -12.47 0.80 -1.17
C PRO A 67 -13.26 1.94 -0.51
N LEU A 68 -14.58 1.83 -0.55
CA LEU A 68 -15.52 2.79 0.04
C LEU A 68 -15.88 2.36 1.47
N GLY A 69 -16.24 3.31 2.34
CA GLY A 69 -16.55 3.04 3.76
C GLY A 69 -15.33 3.09 4.70
N VAL A 70 -14.14 3.21 4.12
CA VAL A 70 -12.87 3.44 4.83
C VAL A 70 -12.69 4.93 5.12
N GLN A 71 -12.15 5.27 6.28
CA GLN A 71 -11.79 6.65 6.64
C GLN A 71 -10.37 6.96 6.18
N TYR A 72 -10.21 7.83 5.19
CA TYR A 72 -8.90 8.27 4.70
C TYR A 72 -8.55 9.61 5.30
N HIS A 73 -7.38 9.69 5.96
CA HIS A 73 -6.87 10.93 6.55
C HIS A 73 -5.47 11.22 6.07
N VAL A 74 -5.17 12.50 5.91
CA VAL A 74 -3.80 12.99 5.72
C VAL A 74 -3.45 13.88 6.91
N PHE A 75 -2.34 13.61 7.59
CA PHE A 75 -1.91 14.34 8.77
C PHE A 75 -0.58 15.04 8.50
N VAL A 76 -0.56 16.35 8.67
CA VAL A 76 0.64 17.17 8.55
C VAL A 76 1.48 17.06 9.81
N ASP A 77 2.79 16.85 9.64
CA ASP A 77 3.75 16.91 10.74
C ASP A 77 3.81 18.34 11.32
N PRO A 78 4.00 18.51 12.64
CA PRO A 78 4.09 19.82 13.26
C PRO A 78 5.20 20.68 12.64
N ALA A 79 4.95 21.98 12.51
CA ALA A 79 5.94 22.91 11.99
C ALA A 79 7.21 22.91 12.85
N GLY A 80 8.38 22.84 12.19
CA GLY A 80 9.67 22.83 12.86
C GLY A 80 10.64 21.83 12.24
N ALA A 81 11.52 21.27 13.08
CA ALA A 81 12.49 20.28 12.64
C ALA A 81 11.80 18.99 12.16
N LYS A 82 12.38 18.32 11.17
CA LYS A 82 11.90 17.01 10.72
C LYS A 82 11.93 16.02 11.87
N ILE A 83 10.78 15.46 12.20
CA ILE A 83 10.58 14.57 13.35
C ILE A 83 10.81 13.08 13.04
N GLY A 84 11.01 12.75 11.76
CA GLY A 84 11.20 11.37 11.27
C GLY A 84 9.96 10.50 11.43
N ASN A 85 9.98 9.28 10.88
CA ASN A 85 8.79 8.42 10.79
C ASN A 85 8.18 8.13 12.16
N GLY A 86 8.98 7.84 13.19
CA GLY A 86 8.46 7.61 14.55
C GLY A 86 7.75 8.84 15.14
N GLY A 87 8.27 10.05 14.89
CA GLY A 87 7.60 11.29 15.27
C GLY A 87 6.30 11.49 14.51
N SER A 88 6.31 11.26 13.19
CA SER A 88 5.11 11.37 12.35
C SER A 88 4.04 10.34 12.75
N THR A 89 4.45 9.13 13.18
CA THR A 89 3.54 8.12 13.75
C THR A 89 2.86 8.67 15.00
N LEU A 90 3.62 9.20 15.96
CA LEU A 90 3.05 9.76 17.19
C LEU A 90 2.09 10.92 16.90
N CYS A 91 2.46 11.79 15.95
CA CYS A 91 1.59 12.89 15.52
C CYS A 91 0.28 12.37 14.93
N ALA A 92 0.33 11.39 14.02
CA ALA A 92 -0.85 10.78 13.43
C ALA A 92 -1.74 10.11 14.50
N LEU A 93 -1.16 9.41 15.47
CA LEU A 93 -1.91 8.79 16.58
C LEU A 93 -2.61 9.85 17.45
N GLN A 94 -1.94 10.95 17.78
CA GLN A 94 -2.56 12.06 18.53
C GLN A 94 -3.71 12.70 17.74
N CYS A 95 -3.57 12.84 16.41
CA CYS A 95 -4.65 13.34 15.56
C CYS A 95 -5.85 12.38 15.54
N LEU A 96 -5.60 11.07 15.46
CA LEU A 96 -6.66 10.05 15.50
C LEU A 96 -7.37 10.03 16.86
N GLU A 97 -6.64 10.15 17.96
CA GLU A 97 -7.22 10.28 19.30
C GLU A 97 -8.13 11.50 19.41
N LYS A 98 -7.71 12.66 18.88
CA LYS A 98 -8.54 13.88 18.85
C LYS A 98 -9.80 13.72 17.99
N LEU A 99 -9.72 13.04 16.85
CA LEU A 99 -10.83 12.86 15.92
C LEU A 99 -11.87 11.85 16.40
N TYR A 100 -11.42 10.75 17.03
CA TYR A 100 -12.26 9.59 17.32
C TYR A 100 -12.47 9.34 18.82
N GLY A 101 -11.70 10.00 19.70
CA GLY A 101 -11.66 9.67 21.13
C GLY A 101 -11.38 8.19 21.34
N ASP A 102 -11.86 7.61 22.44
CA ASP A 102 -11.57 6.20 22.79
C ASP A 102 -12.00 5.16 21.74
N LYS A 103 -12.83 5.53 20.76
CA LYS A 103 -13.31 4.62 19.71
C LYS A 103 -12.19 4.14 18.80
N TRP A 104 -11.09 4.87 18.67
CA TRP A 104 -10.01 4.49 17.74
C TRP A 104 -9.30 3.20 18.15
N ASN A 105 -9.33 2.84 19.43
CA ASN A 105 -8.80 1.58 19.95
C ASN A 105 -9.49 0.32 19.38
N SER A 106 -10.66 0.49 18.75
CA SER A 106 -11.40 -0.59 18.09
C SER A 106 -11.15 -0.69 16.58
N PHE A 107 -10.35 0.23 16.01
CA PHE A 107 -10.09 0.29 14.58
C PHE A 107 -8.79 -0.41 14.20
N THR A 108 -8.84 -1.08 13.05
CA THR A 108 -7.64 -1.45 12.32
C THR A 108 -7.17 -0.24 11.50
N ILE A 109 -5.94 0.21 11.74
CA ILE A 109 -5.39 1.42 11.12
C ILE A 109 -4.17 1.06 10.27
N LEU A 110 -4.19 1.44 8.99
CA LEU A 110 -3.02 1.45 8.13
C LEU A 110 -2.39 2.84 8.16
N LEU A 111 -1.18 2.94 8.70
CA LEU A 111 -0.39 4.17 8.62
C LEU A 111 0.60 4.10 7.44
N ILE A 112 0.65 5.14 6.63
CA ILE A 112 1.55 5.27 5.48
C ILE A 112 2.38 6.54 5.65
N HIS A 113 3.70 6.39 5.69
CA HIS A 113 4.59 7.54 5.78
C HIS A 113 4.73 8.26 4.44
N SER A 114 5.00 9.57 4.48
CA SER A 114 4.97 10.45 3.31
C SER A 114 6.06 10.12 2.27
N ASP A 115 7.20 9.61 2.74
CA ASP A 115 8.30 9.04 1.96
C ASP A 115 7.92 7.73 1.28
N GLU A 116 6.98 6.98 1.85
CA GLU A 116 6.44 5.75 1.27
C GLU A 116 5.24 6.00 0.36
N TRP A 117 4.49 7.10 0.53
CA TRP A 117 3.35 7.42 -0.34
C TRP A 117 3.76 7.62 -1.78
N LYS A 118 4.86 8.35 -2.03
CA LYS A 118 5.40 8.52 -3.39
C LYS A 118 5.69 7.15 -4.02
N LYS A 119 6.41 6.27 -3.33
CA LYS A 119 6.71 4.91 -3.82
C LYS A 119 5.46 4.07 -4.01
N LYS A 120 4.59 3.96 -3.01
CA LYS A 120 3.40 3.09 -3.05
C LYS A 120 2.28 3.56 -3.98
N VAL A 121 2.26 4.85 -4.35
CA VAL A 121 1.20 5.44 -5.18
C VAL A 121 1.67 5.83 -6.58
N SER A 122 2.93 6.25 -6.78
CA SER A 122 3.48 6.45 -8.13
C SER A 122 4.02 5.16 -8.74
N GLU A 123 4.62 4.28 -7.93
CA GLU A 123 4.96 2.90 -8.31
C GLU A 123 3.84 1.99 -7.79
N SER A 124 2.60 2.28 -8.23
CA SER A 124 1.49 1.38 -7.96
C SER A 124 1.90 0.01 -8.47
N TYR A 125 1.98 -0.96 -7.55
CA TYR A 125 2.47 -2.34 -7.67
C TYR A 125 2.23 -3.06 -9.00
N VAL A 126 1.27 -2.60 -9.82
CA VAL A 126 1.07 -2.97 -11.23
C VAL A 126 2.32 -2.73 -12.07
N ILE A 127 2.97 -1.57 -12.04
CA ILE A 127 4.14 -1.28 -12.89
C ILE A 127 5.35 -2.12 -12.46
N THR A 128 5.50 -2.36 -11.15
CA THR A 128 6.54 -3.25 -10.63
C THR A 128 6.23 -4.71 -10.95
N ILE A 129 4.96 -5.13 -10.96
CA ILE A 129 4.56 -6.49 -11.37
C ILE A 129 4.72 -6.70 -12.86
N GLU A 130 4.28 -5.75 -13.70
CA GLU A 130 4.47 -5.80 -15.16
C GLU A 130 5.96 -5.91 -15.49
N ARG A 131 6.82 -5.08 -14.87
CA ARG A 131 8.27 -5.20 -15.04
C ARG A 131 8.84 -6.53 -14.55
N LEU A 132 8.39 -7.02 -13.41
CA LEU A 132 8.86 -8.31 -12.87
C LEU A 132 8.34 -9.52 -13.69
N GLU A 133 7.17 -9.41 -14.31
CA GLU A 133 6.61 -10.42 -15.21
C GLU A 133 7.34 -10.41 -16.55
N ASP A 134 7.61 -9.24 -17.11
CA ASP A 134 8.44 -9.05 -18.31
C ASP A 134 9.84 -9.65 -18.10
N ASP A 135 10.51 -9.33 -16.98
CA ASP A 135 11.83 -9.85 -16.64
C ASP A 135 11.84 -11.39 -16.48
N LEU A 136 10.74 -11.97 -15.98
CA LEU A 136 10.61 -13.42 -15.85
C LEU A 136 10.42 -14.10 -17.21
N GLN A 137 9.61 -13.51 -18.07
CA GLN A 137 9.28 -14.02 -19.39
C GLN A 137 10.50 -13.97 -20.32
N ILE A 138 11.35 -12.94 -20.17
CA ILE A 138 12.65 -12.84 -20.83
C ILE A 138 13.56 -14.01 -20.42
N LYS A 139 13.69 -14.30 -19.12
CA LYS A 139 14.54 -15.41 -18.63
C LYS A 139 14.06 -16.79 -19.09
N GLU A 140 12.76 -17.03 -19.11
CA GLU A 140 12.20 -18.31 -19.61
C GLU A 140 12.46 -18.50 -21.11
N LYS A 141 12.39 -17.43 -21.89
CA LYS A 141 12.68 -17.45 -23.32
C LYS A 141 14.17 -17.74 -23.58
N GLU A 142 15.07 -17.05 -22.88
CA GLU A 142 16.52 -17.30 -22.98
C GLU A 142 16.89 -18.74 -22.59
N LEU A 143 16.29 -19.27 -21.52
CA LEU A 143 16.49 -20.68 -21.10
C LEU A 143 15.98 -21.67 -22.15
N THR A 144 14.86 -21.37 -22.81
CA THR A 144 14.30 -22.20 -23.88
C THR A 144 15.18 -22.18 -25.12
N GLU A 145 15.70 -21.02 -25.49
CA GLU A 145 16.64 -20.86 -26.61
C GLU A 145 17.95 -21.60 -26.32
N LEU A 146 18.51 -21.46 -25.12
CA LEU A 146 19.70 -22.21 -24.71
C LEU A 146 19.47 -23.73 -24.74
N ARG A 147 18.31 -24.19 -24.28
CA ARG A 147 17.98 -25.63 -24.33
C ARG A 147 17.86 -26.15 -25.76
N ASN A 148 17.42 -25.34 -26.72
CA ASN A 148 17.35 -25.71 -28.13
C ASN A 148 18.71 -25.65 -28.85
N ILE A 149 19.67 -24.90 -28.31
CA ILE A 149 21.03 -24.79 -28.85
C ILE A 149 21.92 -25.92 -28.29
N PHE A 150 21.72 -26.30 -27.04
CA PHE A 150 22.56 -27.26 -26.31
C PHE A 150 21.90 -28.61 -26.02
N GLY A 151 20.69 -28.85 -26.51
CA GLY A 151 19.97 -30.14 -26.48
C GLY A 151 19.67 -30.63 -27.88
#